data_AF-A0A1L7XG25-F1
#
_entry.id   AF-A0A1L7XG25-F1
#
_cell.length_a   1.000
_cell.length_b   1.000
_cell.length_c   1.000
_cell.angle_alpha   90.00
_cell.angle_beta   90.00
_cell.angle_gamma   90.00
#
_symmetry.space_group_name_H-M   'P 1'
#
loop_
_entity.id
_entity.type
_entity.pdbx_description
1 polymer ?
#
loop_
_entity_poly.entity_id
_entity_poly.type
_entity_poly.pdbx_seq_one_letter_code
_entity_poly.pdbx_strand_id
1 'polypeptide(L)'
;MPALAPISVASIVIGFISFSFTLAIWLHAFWESFLTLGQAPNQLQDALANLRQALYEEREYLKRKRRQGLGSEGLSSSKNRATIYNEGGPTKVINDAVKDLIREFKAYERPFLETDHTGREKELEWSFDATQQYYRCDFFHRVLWLRSKGGVQSIAEKLQKIQTRRIAVEVTEMHFQTSDMMGMVRDYGNRLRAIEERLQMSRVGWEELRRG
;
A
#
# COMPACT_ATOMS: atom_id res chain seq x y z
N MET A 1 39.10 -53.76 -39.80
CA MET A 1 38.04 -52.99 -39.09
C MET A 1 37.99 -53.51 -37.66
N PRO A 2 38.26 -52.69 -36.63
CA PRO A 2 38.38 -53.19 -35.27
C PRO A 2 36.99 -53.60 -34.75
N ALA A 3 36.83 -54.89 -34.46
CA ALA A 3 35.65 -55.41 -33.79
C ALA A 3 35.67 -54.93 -32.32
N LEU A 4 34.75 -54.04 -31.97
CA LEU A 4 34.57 -53.61 -30.58
C LEU A 4 34.21 -54.84 -29.74
N ALA A 5 35.02 -55.15 -28.73
CA ALA A 5 34.75 -56.26 -27.83
C ALA A 5 33.35 -56.09 -27.20
N PRO A 6 32.49 -57.13 -27.17
CA PRO A 6 31.10 -57.03 -26.71
C PRO A 6 30.96 -56.47 -25.29
N ILE A 7 31.99 -56.66 -24.45
CA ILE A 7 32.09 -56.15 -23.08
C ILE A 7 32.22 -54.61 -23.06
N SER A 8 32.97 -54.03 -24.00
CA SER A 8 33.11 -52.58 -24.12
C SER A 8 31.78 -51.94 -24.54
N VAL A 9 31.06 -52.56 -25.47
CA VAL A 9 29.74 -52.10 -25.90
C VAL A 9 28.75 -52.16 -24.73
N ALA A 10 28.76 -53.25 -23.95
CA ALA A 10 27.91 -53.39 -22.77
C ALA A 10 28.18 -52.28 -21.72
N SER A 11 29.45 -51.97 -21.43
CA SER A 11 29.79 -50.90 -20.48
C SER A 11 29.35 -49.50 -20.93
N ILE A 12 29.41 -49.21 -22.24
CA ILE A 12 28.97 -47.93 -22.81
C ILE A 12 27.46 -47.78 -22.68
N VAL A 13 26.71 -48.85 -22.98
CA VAL A 13 25.24 -48.86 -22.87
C VAL A 13 24.82 -48.68 -21.40
N ILE A 14 25.43 -49.40 -20.47
CA ILE A 14 25.14 -49.28 -19.03
C ILE A 14 25.48 -47.87 -18.51
N GLY A 15 26.62 -47.32 -18.93
CA GLY A 15 27.02 -45.96 -18.58
C GLY A 15 26.03 -44.91 -19.11
N PHE A 16 25.55 -45.08 -20.35
CA PHE A 16 24.58 -44.17 -20.96
C PHE A 16 23.21 -44.24 -20.27
N ILE A 17 22.76 -45.45 -19.90
CA ILE A 17 21.51 -45.64 -19.14
C ILE A 17 21.63 -44.98 -17.76
N SER A 18 22.74 -45.19 -17.05
CA SER A 18 22.98 -44.61 -15.73
C SER A 18 23.07 -43.09 -15.77
N PHE A 19 23.72 -42.53 -16.80
CA PHE A 19 23.80 -41.10 -17.03
C PHE A 19 22.44 -40.50 -17.38
N SER A 20 21.66 -41.19 -18.24
CA SER A 20 20.31 -40.76 -18.60
C SER A 20 19.37 -40.75 -17.39
N PHE A 21 19.48 -41.75 -16.51
CA PHE A 21 18.70 -41.81 -15.28
C PHE A 21 19.08 -40.68 -14.31
N THR A 22 20.38 -40.41 -14.17
CA THR A 22 20.88 -39.28 -13.37
C THR A 22 20.39 -37.94 -13.93
N LEU A 23 20.43 -37.77 -15.26
CA LEU A 23 19.96 -36.56 -15.93
C LEU A 23 18.44 -36.41 -15.81
N ALA A 24 17.68 -37.50 -15.86
CA ALA A 24 16.23 -37.48 -15.66
C ALA A 24 15.85 -37.07 -14.23
N ILE A 25 16.54 -37.60 -13.22
CA ILE A 25 16.31 -37.20 -11.81
C ILE A 25 16.66 -35.73 -11.60
N TRP A 26 17.81 -35.28 -12.13
CA TRP A 26 18.22 -33.89 -12.04
C TRP A 26 17.23 -32.96 -12.73
N LEU A 27 16.81 -33.31 -13.96
CA LEU A 27 15.84 -32.53 -14.73
C LEU A 27 14.46 -32.53 -14.05
N HIS A 28 14.04 -33.64 -13.45
CA HIS A 28 12.77 -33.73 -12.72
C HIS A 28 12.79 -32.83 -11.49
N ALA A 29 13.80 -32.91 -10.63
CA ALA A 29 13.93 -32.05 -9.44
C ALA A 29 14.07 -30.57 -9.81
N PHE A 30 14.82 -30.28 -10.88
CA PHE A 30 14.94 -28.95 -11.45
C PHE A 30 13.57 -28.45 -11.97
N TRP A 31 12.84 -29.28 -12.71
CA TRP A 31 11.54 -28.92 -13.27
C TRP A 31 10.47 -28.77 -12.20
N GLU A 32 10.46 -29.58 -11.15
CA GLU A 32 9.58 -29.41 -9.99
C GLU A 32 9.84 -28.11 -9.23
N SER A 33 11.10 -27.70 -9.12
CA SER A 33 11.46 -26.37 -8.59
C SER A 33 10.95 -25.24 -9.48
N PHE A 34 11.02 -25.41 -10.81
CA PHE A 34 10.44 -24.48 -11.79
C PHE A 34 8.91 -24.48 -11.82
N LEU A 35 8.25 -25.60 -11.56
CA LEU A 35 6.78 -25.72 -11.47
C LEU A 35 6.25 -25.13 -10.15
N THR A 36 7.01 -25.21 -9.07
CA THR A 36 6.70 -24.55 -7.80
C THR A 36 6.82 -23.02 -7.94
N LEU A 37 7.78 -22.55 -8.74
CA LEU A 37 7.82 -21.16 -9.23
C LEU A 37 6.67 -20.85 -10.22
N GLY A 38 6.12 -21.87 -10.87
CA GLY A 38 4.98 -21.81 -11.79
C GLY A 38 3.61 -21.67 -11.12
N GLN A 39 3.49 -21.82 -9.79
CA GLN A 39 2.31 -21.49 -8.98
C GLN A 39 2.24 -19.99 -8.58
N ALA A 40 3.17 -19.17 -9.10
CA ALA A 40 3.19 -17.72 -8.92
C ALA A 40 2.37 -16.84 -9.91
N PRO A 41 1.49 -17.34 -10.82
CA PRO A 41 0.79 -16.45 -11.76
C PRO A 41 -0.21 -15.55 -11.02
N ASN A 42 -0.91 -16.06 -10.02
CA ASN A 42 -1.80 -15.26 -9.18
C ASN A 42 -0.98 -14.27 -8.33
N GLN A 43 0.18 -14.70 -7.82
CA GLN A 43 1.03 -13.84 -6.98
C GLN A 43 1.59 -12.62 -7.74
N LEU A 44 1.92 -12.75 -9.02
CA LEU A 44 2.39 -11.63 -9.85
C LEU A 44 1.29 -10.58 -9.98
N GLN A 45 0.11 -11.01 -10.44
CA GLN A 45 -1.04 -10.14 -10.64
C GLN A 45 -1.50 -9.51 -9.32
N ASP A 46 -1.63 -10.30 -8.26
CA ASP A 46 -2.04 -9.82 -6.94
C ASP A 46 -1.01 -8.84 -6.37
N ALA A 47 0.29 -9.13 -6.48
CA ALA A 47 1.33 -8.24 -5.96
C ALA A 47 1.37 -6.89 -6.71
N LEU A 48 1.30 -6.92 -8.05
CA LEU A 48 1.31 -5.71 -8.87
C LEU A 48 0.01 -4.91 -8.68
N ALA A 49 -1.16 -5.57 -8.71
CA ALA A 49 -2.45 -4.93 -8.51
C ALA A 49 -2.58 -4.32 -7.11
N ASN A 50 -2.19 -5.04 -6.06
CA ASN A 50 -2.23 -4.54 -4.68
C ASN A 50 -1.29 -3.36 -4.49
N LEU A 51 -0.05 -3.46 -5.00
CA LEU A 51 0.91 -2.36 -4.89
C LEU A 51 0.45 -1.13 -5.67
N ARG A 52 -0.07 -1.34 -6.88
CA ARG A 52 -0.68 -0.28 -7.69
C ARG A 52 -1.78 0.41 -6.89
N GLN A 53 -2.76 -0.35 -6.41
CA GLN A 53 -3.85 0.18 -5.62
C GLN A 53 -3.35 1.00 -4.42
N ALA A 54 -2.40 0.46 -3.65
CA ALA A 54 -1.82 1.15 -2.50
C ALA A 54 -1.12 2.47 -2.87
N LEU A 55 -0.36 2.50 -3.98
CA LEU A 55 0.32 3.72 -4.45
C LEU A 55 -0.67 4.82 -4.87
N TYR A 56 -1.72 4.44 -5.59
CA TYR A 56 -2.72 5.39 -6.07
C TYR A 56 -3.62 5.89 -4.94
N GLU A 57 -4.00 5.02 -4.02
CA GLU A 57 -4.73 5.40 -2.81
C GLU A 57 -3.93 6.40 -1.97
N GLU A 58 -2.62 6.16 -1.79
CA GLU A 58 -1.73 7.07 -1.06
C GLU A 58 -1.66 8.46 -1.73
N ARG A 59 -1.52 8.49 -3.05
CA ARG A 59 -1.49 9.74 -3.82
C ARG A 59 -2.78 10.53 -3.66
N GLU A 60 -3.94 9.87 -3.76
CA GLU A 60 -5.24 10.53 -3.62
C GLU A 60 -5.52 10.97 -2.18
N TYR A 61 -5.06 10.21 -1.18
CA TYR A 61 -5.05 10.66 0.21
C TYR A 61 -4.27 11.97 0.35
N LEU A 62 -3.03 12.04 -0.16
CA LEU A 62 -2.19 13.24 -0.03
C LEU A 62 -2.78 14.45 -0.76
N LYS A 63 -3.42 14.21 -1.91
CA LYS A 63 -4.12 15.25 -2.67
C LYS A 63 -5.34 15.77 -1.91
N ARG A 64 -6.11 14.90 -1.25
CA ARG A 64 -7.21 15.30 -0.36
C ARG A 64 -6.70 16.10 0.84
N LYS A 65 -5.64 15.64 1.51
CA LYS A 65 -5.02 16.32 2.65
C LYS A 65 -4.50 17.71 2.28
N ARG A 66 -3.88 17.86 1.10
CA ARG A 66 -3.46 19.17 0.57
C ARG A 66 -4.65 20.12 0.37
N ARG A 67 -5.77 19.63 -0.17
CA ARG A 67 -6.99 20.45 -0.37
C ARG A 67 -7.61 20.89 0.95
N GLN A 68 -7.61 20.03 1.96
CA GLN A 68 -8.13 20.36 3.30
C GLN A 68 -7.26 21.40 4.02
N GLY A 69 -5.93 21.28 3.93
CA GLY A 69 -5.01 22.29 4.50
C GLY A 69 -5.19 23.69 3.90
N LEU A 70 -5.45 23.77 2.58
CA LEU A 70 -5.72 25.03 1.88
C LEU A 70 -7.10 25.63 2.22
N GLY A 71 -8.10 24.81 2.56
CA GLY A 71 -9.45 25.26 2.90
C GLY A 71 -9.58 25.85 4.30
N SER A 72 -8.73 25.45 5.25
CA SER A 72 -8.75 25.94 6.63
C SER A 72 -8.06 27.31 6.82
N GLU A 73 -7.15 27.69 5.92
CA GLU A 73 -6.45 28.99 5.97
C GLU A 73 -7.31 30.18 5.49
N GLY A 74 -8.45 29.94 4.86
CA GLY A 74 -9.31 31.00 4.30
C GLY A 74 -10.09 31.85 5.32
N LEU A 75 -10.11 31.48 6.60
CA LEU A 75 -10.92 32.16 7.64
C LEU A 75 -10.10 32.83 8.76
N SER A 76 -8.78 32.67 8.79
CA SER A 76 -7.93 33.20 9.87
C SER A 76 -7.05 34.36 9.39
N SER A 77 -7.63 35.56 9.42
CA SER A 77 -6.92 36.83 9.29
C SER A 77 -5.96 37.07 10.48
N SER A 78 -4.79 36.41 10.47
CA SER A 78 -3.69 36.74 11.38
C SER A 78 -2.35 36.65 10.64
N LYS A 79 -1.91 37.81 10.18
CA LYS A 79 -0.84 38.07 9.21
C LYS A 79 0.60 37.77 9.70
N ASN A 80 0.81 37.01 10.78
CA ASN A 80 2.15 36.88 11.39
C ASN A 80 2.54 35.46 11.85
N ARG A 81 1.90 34.42 11.33
CA ARG A 81 2.34 33.02 11.58
C ARG A 81 2.57 32.17 10.34
N ALA A 82 2.44 32.77 9.16
CA ALA A 82 2.89 32.17 7.92
C ALA A 82 4.40 32.39 7.81
N THR A 83 5.23 31.35 7.94
CA THR A 83 6.56 31.27 7.25
C THR A 83 7.43 30.04 7.56
N ILE A 84 7.15 29.17 8.55
CA ILE A 84 8.06 28.02 8.80
C ILE A 84 7.48 26.66 8.34
N TYR A 85 6.16 26.52 8.24
CA TYR A 85 5.50 25.27 7.80
C TYR A 85 4.89 25.33 6.38
N ASN A 86 4.87 26.51 5.73
CA ASN A 86 4.06 26.77 4.53
C ASN A 86 4.80 26.73 3.18
N GLU A 87 6.12 26.56 3.15
CA GLU A 87 6.84 26.28 1.89
C GLU A 87 6.99 24.78 1.64
N GLY A 88 5.86 24.09 1.47
CA GLY A 88 5.87 22.70 1.01
C GLY A 88 6.36 21.70 2.06
N GLY A 89 5.76 21.72 3.25
CA GLY A 89 6.08 20.85 4.39
C GLY A 89 6.03 19.33 4.12
N PRO A 90 6.14 18.49 5.16
CA PRO A 90 6.31 17.03 5.05
C PRO A 90 5.39 16.33 4.05
N THR A 91 4.15 16.81 3.90
CA THR A 91 3.17 16.31 2.93
C THR A 91 3.60 16.46 1.47
N LYS A 92 4.31 17.53 1.10
CA LYS A 92 4.83 17.74 -0.26
C LYS A 92 5.99 16.78 -0.54
N VAL A 93 6.92 16.64 0.41
CA VAL A 93 8.02 15.67 0.31
C VAL A 93 7.49 14.25 0.17
N ILE A 94 6.48 13.89 0.98
CA ILE A 94 5.80 12.59 0.87
C ILE A 94 5.10 12.47 -0.48
N ASN A 95 4.45 13.53 -0.98
CA ASN A 95 3.81 13.51 -2.30
C ASN A 95 4.80 13.31 -3.45
N ASP A 96 5.95 13.97 -3.40
CA ASP A 96 6.99 13.82 -4.41
C ASP A 96 7.64 12.43 -4.32
N ALA A 97 7.88 11.92 -3.11
CA ALA A 97 8.32 10.54 -2.90
C ALA A 97 7.33 9.51 -3.48
N VAL A 98 6.02 9.69 -3.25
CA VAL A 98 4.99 8.81 -3.81
C VAL A 98 4.94 8.89 -5.34
N LYS A 99 5.15 10.07 -5.94
CA LYS A 99 5.27 10.20 -7.41
C LYS A 99 6.48 9.46 -7.95
N ASP A 100 7.61 9.55 -7.26
CA ASP A 100 8.83 8.85 -7.65
C ASP A 100 8.63 7.32 -7.56
N LEU A 101 7.98 6.83 -6.49
CA LEU A 101 7.60 5.43 -6.35
C LEU A 101 6.64 4.96 -7.45
N ILE A 102 5.66 5.79 -7.84
CA ILE A 102 4.75 5.48 -8.96
C ILE A 102 5.53 5.40 -10.28
N ARG A 103 6.47 6.31 -10.52
CA ARG A 103 7.32 6.29 -11.73
C ARG A 103 8.19 5.03 -11.77
N GLU A 104 8.81 4.68 -10.63
CA GLU A 104 9.61 3.46 -10.48
C GLU A 104 8.76 2.21 -10.71
N PHE A 105 7.56 2.17 -10.12
CA PHE A 105 6.61 1.07 -10.29
C PHE A 105 6.17 0.91 -11.75
N LYS A 106 5.81 2.00 -12.43
CA LYS A 106 5.42 1.97 -13.85
C LYS A 106 6.51 1.38 -14.74
N ALA A 107 7.79 1.63 -14.43
CA ALA A 107 8.90 1.03 -15.18
C ALA A 107 8.94 -0.50 -15.02
N TYR A 108 8.59 -1.02 -13.84
CA TYR A 108 8.48 -2.46 -13.59
C TYR A 108 7.19 -3.08 -14.11
N GLU A 109 6.09 -2.33 -14.14
CA GLU A 109 4.77 -2.80 -14.59
C GLU A 109 4.65 -2.89 -16.11
N ARG A 110 5.28 -1.94 -16.84
CA ARG A 110 5.20 -1.82 -18.30
C ARG A 110 5.36 -3.12 -19.10
N PRO A 111 6.34 -4.00 -18.83
CA PRO A 111 6.52 -5.21 -19.63
C PRO A 111 5.41 -6.27 -19.43
N PHE A 112 4.54 -6.11 -18.42
CA PHE A 112 3.50 -7.08 -18.09
C PHE A 112 2.10 -6.69 -18.58
N LEU A 113 1.93 -5.49 -19.12
CA LEU A 113 0.64 -4.96 -19.55
C LEU A 113 0.25 -5.53 -20.92
N GLU A 114 -0.96 -6.08 -21.04
CA GLU A 114 -1.45 -6.72 -22.27
C GLU A 114 -1.85 -5.72 -23.37
N THR A 115 -2.27 -4.51 -22.98
CA THR A 115 -2.65 -3.44 -23.89
C THR A 115 -1.74 -2.22 -23.72
N ASP A 116 -1.16 -1.77 -24.82
CA ASP A 116 -0.49 -0.47 -24.90
C ASP A 116 -1.61 0.59 -24.99
N HIS A 117 -1.76 1.41 -23.96
CA HIS A 117 -2.92 2.30 -23.84
C HIS A 117 -2.83 3.46 -24.82
N THR A 118 -3.72 3.48 -25.81
CA THR A 118 -3.87 4.53 -26.83
C THR A 118 -4.55 5.79 -26.27
N GLY A 119 -4.12 6.31 -25.12
CA GLY A 119 -4.69 7.51 -24.51
C GLY A 119 -3.65 8.40 -23.83
N ARG A 120 -4.00 9.67 -23.58
CA ARG A 120 -3.11 10.61 -22.86
C ARG A 120 -2.84 10.05 -21.45
N GLU A 121 -1.58 9.85 -21.10
CA GLU A 121 -1.12 9.29 -19.80
C GLU A 121 -1.81 9.91 -18.57
N LYS A 122 -2.19 11.19 -18.65
CA LYS A 122 -2.89 11.92 -17.59
C LYS A 122 -4.36 11.52 -17.40
N GLU A 123 -5.03 10.99 -18.42
CA GLU A 123 -6.43 10.54 -18.34
C GLU A 123 -6.49 9.07 -17.87
N LEU A 124 -5.47 8.26 -18.23
CA LEU A 124 -5.30 6.86 -17.85
C LEU A 124 -4.78 6.62 -16.42
N GLU A 125 -4.04 7.58 -15.84
CA GLU A 125 -3.73 7.57 -14.40
C GLU A 125 -4.98 7.64 -13.50
N TRP A 126 -6.16 7.96 -14.07
CA TRP A 126 -7.39 8.33 -13.36
C TRP A 126 -8.60 7.50 -13.73
N SER A 127 -8.52 6.63 -14.75
CA SER A 127 -9.64 5.75 -15.07
C SER A 127 -9.60 4.53 -14.14
N PHE A 128 -10.75 4.25 -13.51
CA PHE A 128 -11.05 2.99 -12.83
C PHE A 128 -10.77 1.75 -13.71
N ASP A 129 -10.75 1.96 -15.03
CA ASP A 129 -10.38 0.99 -16.06
C ASP A 129 -8.90 0.58 -15.98
N ALA A 130 -8.02 1.48 -15.54
CA ALA A 130 -6.60 1.19 -15.42
C ALA A 130 -6.28 0.24 -14.25
N THR A 131 -7.15 0.18 -13.24
CA THR A 131 -7.10 -0.81 -12.14
C THR A 131 -7.60 -2.19 -12.55
N GLN A 132 -8.29 -2.33 -13.70
CA GLN A 132 -8.76 -3.62 -14.25
C GLN A 132 -7.85 -4.16 -15.36
N GLN A 133 -6.60 -3.69 -15.46
CA GLN A 133 -5.69 -4.15 -16.50
C GLN A 133 -5.34 -5.64 -16.30
N TYR A 134 -5.60 -6.43 -17.33
CA TYR A 134 -5.17 -7.82 -17.41
C TYR A 134 -3.65 -7.88 -17.59
N TYR A 135 -2.98 -8.61 -16.71
CA TYR A 135 -1.53 -8.84 -16.79
C TYR A 135 -1.26 -10.07 -17.64
N ARG A 136 -0.29 -9.98 -18.56
CA ARG A 136 0.18 -11.15 -19.32
C ARG A 136 1.02 -12.04 -18.42
N CYS A 137 0.50 -13.22 -18.12
CA CYS A 137 1.12 -14.20 -17.23
C CYS A 137 1.80 -15.37 -17.99
N ASP A 138 2.47 -15.09 -19.12
CA ASP A 138 3.22 -16.10 -19.88
C ASP A 138 4.50 -16.55 -19.16
N PHE A 139 5.08 -17.70 -19.55
CA PHE A 139 6.29 -18.25 -18.94
C PHE A 139 7.49 -17.27 -18.93
N PHE A 140 7.71 -16.54 -20.02
CA PHE A 140 8.79 -15.54 -20.10
C PHE A 140 8.55 -14.35 -19.14
N HIS A 141 7.30 -13.92 -18.98
CA HIS A 141 6.94 -12.90 -18.00
C HIS A 141 7.19 -13.39 -16.56
N ARG A 142 7.04 -14.69 -16.28
CA ARG A 142 7.35 -15.26 -14.96
C ARG A 142 8.85 -15.21 -14.65
N VAL A 143 9.70 -15.52 -15.62
CA VAL A 143 11.17 -15.40 -15.46
C VAL A 143 11.56 -13.94 -15.28
N LEU A 144 10.95 -13.03 -16.05
CA LEU A 144 11.14 -11.59 -15.91
C LEU A 144 10.71 -11.09 -14.53
N TRP A 145 9.59 -11.59 -14.00
CA TRP A 145 9.08 -11.28 -12.66
C TRP A 145 10.06 -11.69 -11.58
N LEU A 146 10.67 -12.88 -11.64
CA LEU A 146 11.65 -13.30 -10.64
C LEU A 146 12.82 -12.32 -10.54
N ARG A 147 13.21 -11.70 -11.66
CA ARG A 147 14.23 -10.66 -11.68
C ARG A 147 13.73 -9.32 -11.15
N SER A 148 12.50 -8.91 -11.48
CA SER A 148 11.94 -7.61 -11.06
C SER A 148 11.32 -7.62 -9.65
N LYS A 149 11.02 -8.80 -9.09
CA LYS A 149 10.34 -8.99 -7.80
C LYS A 149 11.03 -8.24 -6.67
N GLY A 150 12.36 -8.26 -6.62
CA GLY A 150 13.12 -7.52 -5.61
C GLY A 150 12.92 -6.00 -5.71
N GLY A 151 12.86 -5.45 -6.92
CA GLY A 151 12.57 -4.03 -7.16
C GLY A 151 11.17 -3.66 -6.70
N VAL A 152 10.16 -4.46 -7.08
CA VAL A 152 8.76 -4.26 -6.70
C VAL A 152 8.56 -4.35 -5.19
N GLN A 153 9.19 -5.33 -4.53
CA GLN A 153 9.19 -5.44 -3.06
C GLN A 153 9.82 -4.23 -2.38
N SER A 154 10.93 -3.71 -2.93
CA SER A 154 11.56 -2.50 -2.38
C SER A 154 10.64 -1.28 -2.46
N ILE A 155 9.84 -1.15 -3.52
CA ILE A 155 8.84 -0.08 -3.66
C ILE A 155 7.74 -0.25 -2.61
N ALA A 156 7.26 -1.49 -2.42
CA ALA A 156 6.26 -1.81 -1.40
C ALA A 156 6.76 -1.46 0.01
N GLU A 157 8.00 -1.82 0.35
CA GLU A 157 8.61 -1.48 1.64
C GLU A 157 8.76 0.03 1.84
N LYS A 158 9.19 0.76 0.81
CA LYS A 158 9.29 2.24 0.85
C LYS A 158 7.90 2.86 1.07
N LEU A 159 6.89 2.38 0.36
CA LEU A 159 5.51 2.85 0.52
C LEU A 159 4.97 2.55 1.92
N GLN A 160 5.18 1.34 2.43
CA GLN A 160 4.76 0.94 3.77
C GLN A 160 5.39 1.85 4.84
N LYS A 161 6.68 2.16 4.72
CA LYS A 161 7.36 3.12 5.63
C LYS A 161 6.71 4.50 5.60
N ILE A 162 6.32 4.99 4.42
CA ILE A 162 5.58 6.26 4.28
C ILE A 162 4.21 6.17 4.95
N GLN A 163 3.46 5.10 4.69
CA GLN A 163 2.14 4.86 5.26
C GLN A 163 2.18 4.77 6.78
N THR A 164 3.11 4.01 7.36
CA THR A 164 3.26 3.89 8.83
C THR A 164 3.56 5.25 9.46
N ARG A 165 4.46 6.04 8.87
CA ARG A 165 4.78 7.39 9.37
C ARG A 165 3.57 8.31 9.33
N ARG A 166 2.81 8.29 8.24
CA ARG A 166 1.58 9.06 8.11
C ARG A 166 0.54 8.64 9.15
N ILE A 167 0.27 7.33 9.27
CA ILE A 167 -0.70 6.79 10.23
C ILE A 167 -0.33 7.22 11.65
N ALA A 168 0.96 7.16 12.02
CA ALA A 168 1.41 7.63 13.33
C ALA A 168 1.07 9.11 13.58
N VAL A 169 1.29 9.98 12.58
CA VAL A 169 0.96 11.42 12.67
C VAL A 169 -0.56 11.62 12.79
N GLU A 170 -1.35 10.94 11.96
CA GLU A 170 -2.81 11.06 11.96
C GLU A 170 -3.45 10.53 13.25
N VAL A 171 -2.95 9.40 13.77
CA VAL A 171 -3.37 8.85 15.07
C VAL A 171 -3.03 9.81 16.21
N THR A 172 -1.88 10.46 16.14
CA THR A 172 -1.47 11.46 17.15
C THR A 172 -2.40 12.68 17.11
N GLU A 173 -2.74 13.18 15.93
CA GLU A 173 -3.69 14.28 15.75
C GLU A 173 -5.08 13.91 16.27
N MET A 174 -5.58 12.72 15.92
CA MET A 174 -6.85 12.18 16.40
C MET A 174 -6.87 12.05 17.93
N HIS A 175 -5.76 11.62 18.54
CA HIS A 175 -5.64 11.53 20.00
C HIS A 175 -5.82 12.90 20.66
N PHE A 176 -5.20 13.95 20.13
CA PHE A 176 -5.38 15.31 20.64
C PHE A 176 -6.82 15.80 20.48
N GLN A 177 -7.43 15.62 19.31
CA GLN A 177 -8.83 15.98 19.08
C GLN A 177 -9.80 15.25 20.02
N THR A 178 -9.54 13.98 20.29
CA THR A 178 -10.35 13.17 21.20
C THR A 178 -10.19 13.64 22.65
N SER A 179 -8.97 13.99 23.07
CA SER A 179 -8.71 14.58 24.38
C SER A 179 -9.46 15.90 24.57
N ASP A 180 -9.44 16.78 23.56
CA ASP A 180 -10.16 18.05 23.60
C ASP A 180 -11.67 17.84 23.69
N MET A 181 -12.21 16.89 22.91
CA MET A 181 -13.61 16.50 22.97
C MET A 181 -14.00 15.98 24.37
N MET A 182 -13.15 15.18 25.00
CA MET A 182 -13.39 14.69 26.36
C MET A 182 -13.39 15.83 27.39
N GLY A 183 -12.52 16.82 27.21
CA GLY A 183 -12.53 18.07 27.99
C GLY A 183 -13.87 18.79 27.88
N MET A 184 -14.35 19.01 26.65
CA MET A 184 -15.66 19.64 26.41
C MET A 184 -16.81 18.84 27.02
N VAL A 185 -16.83 17.51 26.86
CA VAL A 185 -17.87 16.64 27.43
C VAL A 185 -17.89 16.73 28.96
N ARG A 186 -16.73 16.79 29.60
CA ARG A 186 -16.63 16.98 31.06
C ARG A 186 -17.18 18.34 31.48
N ASP A 187 -16.88 19.39 30.71
CA ASP A 187 -17.39 20.73 30.98
C ASP A 187 -18.92 20.80 30.81
N TYR A 188 -19.48 20.16 29.79
CA TYR A 188 -20.93 20.03 29.64
C TYR A 188 -21.56 19.25 30.80
N GLY A 189 -20.92 18.17 31.26
CA GLY A 189 -21.37 17.43 32.44
C GLY A 189 -21.41 18.29 33.71
N ASN A 190 -20.39 19.11 33.94
CA ASN A 190 -20.36 20.05 35.07
C ASN A 190 -21.45 21.11 34.97
N ARG A 191 -21.68 21.66 33.76
CA ARG A 191 -22.75 22.64 33.52
C ARG A 191 -24.14 22.04 33.74
N LEU A 192 -24.36 20.79 33.32
CA LEU A 192 -25.62 20.08 33.55
C LEU A 192 -25.87 19.85 35.03
N ARG A 193 -24.87 19.42 35.80
CA ARG A 193 -24.99 19.30 37.27
C ARG A 193 -25.33 20.62 37.94
N ALA A 194 -24.67 21.71 37.54
CA ALA A 194 -24.98 23.03 38.09
C ALA A 194 -26.43 23.47 37.79
N ILE A 195 -26.97 23.09 36.63
CA ILE A 195 -28.39 23.32 36.29
C ILE A 195 -29.29 22.44 37.16
N GLU A 196 -28.95 21.17 37.35
CA GLU A 196 -29.69 20.23 38.19
C GLU A 196 -29.74 20.69 39.66
N GLU A 197 -28.61 21.10 40.24
CA GLU A 197 -28.54 21.65 41.60
C GLU A 197 -29.43 22.89 41.77
N ARG A 198 -29.43 23.80 40.77
CA ARG A 198 -30.32 24.98 40.77
C ARG A 198 -31.79 24.59 40.71
N LEU A 199 -32.15 23.60 39.90
CA LEU A 199 -33.53 23.10 39.80
C LEU A 199 -33.98 22.43 41.10
N GLN A 200 -33.11 21.66 41.76
CA GLN A 200 -33.41 21.03 43.05
C GLN A 200 -33.61 22.09 44.16
N MET A 201 -32.75 23.09 44.23
CA MET A 201 -32.89 24.22 45.17
C MET A 201 -34.22 24.98 44.95
N SER A 202 -34.61 25.21 43.70
CA SER A 202 -35.92 25.82 43.40
C SER A 202 -37.07 24.95 43.88
N ARG A 203 -37.01 23.63 43.68
CA ARG A 203 -38.05 22.68 44.10
C ARG A 203 -38.26 22.66 45.62
N VAL A 204 -37.18 22.76 46.41
CA VAL A 204 -37.24 22.79 47.88
C VAL A 204 -37.88 24.09 48.39
N GLY A 205 -37.52 25.24 47.79
CA GLY A 205 -38.11 26.53 48.17
C GLY A 205 -39.62 26.62 47.92
N TRP A 206 -40.13 25.94 46.88
CA TRP A 206 -41.58 25.83 46.64
C TRP A 206 -42.33 24.98 47.68
N GLU A 207 -41.65 24.02 48.33
CA GLU A 207 -42.27 23.22 49.39
C GLU A 207 -42.30 23.93 50.74
N GLU A 208 -41.31 24.76 51.04
CA GLU A 208 -41.29 25.58 52.26
C GLU A 208 -42.35 26.69 52.21
N LEU A 209 -42.54 27.34 51.06
CA LEU A 209 -43.60 28.34 50.84
C LEU A 209 -45.02 27.77 50.94
N ARG A 210 -45.20 26.45 50.80
CA ARG A 210 -46.51 25.78 50.92
C ARG A 210 -46.80 25.30 52.35
N ARG A 211 -45.78 25.26 53.23
CA ARG A 211 -45.89 24.76 54.62
C ARG A 211 -45.96 25.87 55.68
N GLY A 212 -45.78 27.14 55.32
CA GLY A 212 -46.09 28.30 56.16
C GLY A 212 -47.45 28.89 55.82
#